data_AF-A0A2J8S513-F1
#
_entry.id   AF-A0A2J8S513-F1
#
_cell.length_a   1.000
_cell.length_b   1.000
_cell.length_c   1.000
_cell.angle_alpha   90.00
_cell.angle_beta   90.00
_cell.angle_gamma   90.00
#
_symmetry.space_group_name_H-M   'P 1'
#
loop_
_entity.id
_entity.type
_entity.pdbx_description
1 polymer ?
#
loop_
_entity_poly.entity_id
_entity_poly.type
_entity_poly.pdbx_seq_one_letter_code
_entity_poly.pdbx_strand_id
1 'polypeptide(L)'
;MEPAAALHFSLPASLLLLLLLLLSLCALVSAQFTVVGPANPILAMVGENTTLRCHLSPEKNAEDMEVRWFRSQFSPAVFVYKDGRERTEEQMEQY
;
A
#
# COMPACT_ATOMS: atom_id res chain seq x y z
N MET A 1 -7.71 -50.20 -26.93
CA MET A 1 -7.77 -48.77 -27.34
C MET A 1 -8.17 -48.00 -26.09
N GLU A 2 -7.18 -47.55 -25.32
CA GLU A 2 -7.32 -46.76 -24.09
C GLU A 2 -7.72 -45.31 -24.44
N PRO A 3 -8.66 -44.66 -23.73
CA PRO A 3 -8.72 -43.23 -23.68
C PRO A 3 -8.03 -42.70 -22.42
N ALA A 4 -7.18 -41.70 -22.65
CA ALA A 4 -6.38 -40.97 -21.69
C ALA A 4 -7.12 -40.66 -20.38
N ALA A 5 -6.56 -41.14 -19.28
CA ALA A 5 -6.88 -40.68 -17.94
C ALA A 5 -6.70 -39.16 -17.88
N ALA A 6 -7.82 -38.43 -17.89
CA ALA A 6 -7.85 -37.03 -17.57
C ALA A 6 -7.41 -36.89 -16.10
N LEU A 7 -6.21 -36.36 -15.88
CA LEU A 7 -5.70 -36.02 -14.56
C LEU A 7 -6.54 -34.86 -14.01
N HIS A 8 -7.67 -35.17 -13.40
CA HIS A 8 -8.35 -34.28 -12.49
C HIS A 8 -7.44 -34.11 -11.27
N PHE A 9 -6.54 -33.14 -11.32
CA PHE A 9 -5.74 -32.73 -10.18
C PHE A 9 -6.66 -32.02 -9.19
N SER A 10 -7.49 -32.78 -8.47
CA SER A 10 -8.31 -32.25 -7.40
C SER A 10 -7.36 -31.88 -6.26
N LEU A 11 -7.13 -30.59 -6.05
CA LEU A 11 -6.51 -30.13 -4.81
C LEU A 11 -7.34 -30.70 -3.65
N PRO A 12 -6.75 -31.52 -2.76
CA PRO A 12 -7.52 -32.15 -1.70
C PRO A 12 -8.15 -31.05 -0.85
N ALA A 13 -9.40 -31.24 -0.43
CA ALA A 13 -10.15 -30.25 0.33
C ALA A 13 -9.40 -29.77 1.60
N SER A 14 -8.54 -30.62 2.16
CA SER A 14 -7.63 -30.29 3.25
C SER A 14 -6.59 -29.22 2.89
N LEU A 15 -6.03 -29.26 1.69
CA LEU A 15 -5.06 -28.26 1.22
C LEU A 15 -5.73 -26.92 0.93
N LEU A 16 -6.94 -26.94 0.38
CA LEU A 16 -7.76 -25.74 0.21
C LEU A 16 -8.12 -25.13 1.57
N LEU A 17 -8.55 -25.94 2.53
CA LEU A 17 -8.86 -25.48 3.89
C LEU A 17 -7.63 -24.89 4.58
N LEU A 18 -6.46 -25.53 4.45
CA LEU A 18 -5.20 -25.02 4.98
C LEU A 18 -4.83 -23.66 4.37
N LEU A 19 -4.95 -23.51 3.05
CA LEU A 19 -4.69 -22.24 2.36
C LEU A 19 -5.62 -21.13 2.86
N LEU A 20 -6.91 -21.42 3.01
CA LEU A 20 -7.90 -20.46 3.54
C LEU A 20 -7.58 -20.05 4.98
N LEU A 21 -7.17 -21.00 5.83
CA LEU A 21 -6.75 -20.72 7.20
C LEU A 21 -5.49 -19.85 7.24
N LEU A 22 -4.50 -20.13 6.41
CA LEU A 22 -3.27 -19.33 6.29
C LEU A 22 -3.59 -17.90 5.83
N LEU A 23 -4.42 -17.74 4.79
CA LEU A 23 -4.85 -16.43 4.30
C LEU A 23 -5.63 -15.65 5.36
N SER A 24 -6.55 -16.31 6.07
CA SER A 24 -7.28 -15.72 7.19
C SER A 24 -6.35 -15.25 8.30
N LEU A 25 -5.32 -16.03 8.63
CA LEU A 25 -4.35 -15.67 9.65
C LEU A 25 -3.47 -14.50 9.19
N CYS A 26 -3.04 -14.48 7.92
CA CYS A 26 -2.34 -13.35 7.33
C CYS A 26 -3.18 -12.08 7.35
N ALA A 27 -4.47 -12.16 7.02
CA ALA A 27 -5.38 -11.02 7.06
C ALA A 27 -5.57 -10.50 8.50
N LEU A 28 -5.61 -11.39 9.49
CA LEU A 28 -5.71 -11.02 10.90
C LEU A 28 -4.43 -10.36 11.43
N VAL A 29 -3.25 -10.80 10.95
CA VAL A 29 -1.94 -10.22 11.27
C VAL A 29 -1.67 -8.93 10.48
N SER A 30 -2.36 -8.72 9.35
CA SER A 30 -2.23 -7.49 8.58
C SER A 30 -2.73 -6.32 9.42
N ALA A 31 -1.79 -5.56 9.99
CA ALA A 31 -2.12 -4.50 10.93
C ALA A 31 -3.05 -3.49 10.26
N GLN A 32 -4.22 -3.28 10.87
CA GLN A 32 -5.10 -2.18 10.51
C GLN A 32 -4.45 -0.89 11.04
N PHE A 33 -4.21 0.07 10.14
CA PHE A 33 -3.69 1.38 10.47
C PHE A 33 -4.50 2.45 9.75
N THR A 34 -4.44 3.66 10.27
CA THR A 34 -5.01 4.86 9.66
C THR A 34 -3.92 5.89 9.44
N VAL A 35 -4.06 6.74 8.42
CA VAL A 35 -3.16 7.87 8.19
C VAL A 35 -3.78 9.11 8.82
N VAL A 36 -3.10 9.67 9.81
CA VAL A 36 -3.56 10.85 10.54
C VAL A 36 -2.79 12.07 10.07
N GLY A 37 -3.52 13.03 9.51
CA GLY A 37 -3.00 14.34 9.09
C GLY A 37 -3.03 15.38 10.21
N PRO A 38 -2.56 16.61 9.93
CA PRO A 38 -2.63 17.71 10.88
C PRO A 38 -4.09 18.10 11.14
N ALA A 39 -4.41 18.45 12.39
CA ALA A 39 -5.77 18.86 12.78
C ALA A 39 -6.19 20.21 12.17
N ASN A 40 -5.20 21.07 11.85
CA ASN A 40 -5.42 22.39 11.30
C ASN A 40 -4.68 22.53 9.95
N PRO A 41 -5.14 23.41 9.05
CA PRO A 41 -4.42 23.75 7.83
C PRO A 41 -3.00 24.24 8.12
N ILE A 42 -2.07 23.91 7.21
CA ILE A 42 -0.68 24.37 7.28
C ILE A 42 -0.56 25.66 6.45
N LEU A 43 -0.09 26.73 7.08
CA LEU A 43 0.20 27.99 6.41
C LEU A 43 1.61 27.94 5.80
N ALA A 44 1.71 28.27 4.51
CA ALA A 44 2.97 28.31 3.77
C ALA A 44 3.17 29.71 3.18
N MET A 45 4.39 30.23 3.28
CA MET A 45 4.78 31.49 2.67
C MET A 45 5.26 31.26 1.23
N VAL A 46 4.88 32.14 0.32
CA VAL A 46 5.28 32.05 -1.08
C VAL A 46 6.79 32.19 -1.20
N GLY A 47 7.43 31.23 -1.87
CA GLY A 47 8.89 31.19 -2.05
C GLY A 47 9.64 30.48 -0.93
N GLU A 48 8.96 30.02 0.11
CA GLU A 48 9.55 29.22 1.19
C GLU A 48 9.11 27.75 1.12
N ASN A 49 9.92 26.87 1.71
CA ASN A 49 9.58 25.46 1.84
C ASN A 49 8.66 25.22 3.04
N THR A 50 7.74 24.26 2.91
CA THR A 50 6.83 23.86 3.99
C THR A 50 6.74 22.33 4.04
N THR A 51 6.71 21.77 5.24
CA THR A 51 6.58 20.32 5.45
C THR A 51 5.14 19.93 5.81
N LEU A 52 4.58 18.99 5.05
CA LEU A 52 3.28 18.37 5.33
C LEU A 52 3.49 17.06 6.09
N ARG A 53 3.29 17.05 7.42
CA ARG A 53 3.47 15.85 8.24
C ARG A 53 2.18 15.03 8.35
N CYS A 54 2.31 13.72 8.26
CA CYS A 54 1.29 12.74 8.64
C CYS A 54 1.97 11.59 9.39
N HIS A 55 1.18 10.79 10.10
CA HIS A 55 1.68 9.60 10.80
C HIS A 55 0.66 8.47 10.75
N LEU A 56 1.12 7.25 11.04
CA LEU A 56 0.24 6.09 11.18
C LEU A 56 -0.28 5.99 12.61
N SER A 57 -1.57 5.66 12.74
CA SER A 57 -2.18 5.31 14.03
C SER A 57 -2.86 3.94 13.93
N PRO A 58 -2.50 2.97 14.80
CA PRO A 58 -1.43 3.04 15.79
C PRO A 58 -0.03 3.16 15.15
N GLU A 59 0.98 3.51 15.96
CA GLU A 59 2.35 3.68 15.48
C GLU A 59 2.88 2.39 14.84
N LYS A 60 3.44 2.52 13.63
CA LYS A 60 3.96 1.41 12.83
C LYS A 60 5.11 1.89 11.96
N ASN A 61 6.09 1.01 11.70
CA ASN A 61 7.15 1.29 10.73
C ASN A 61 6.56 1.40 9.30
N ALA A 62 6.82 2.54 8.66
CA ALA A 62 6.37 2.87 7.30
C ALA A 62 7.48 2.79 6.24
N GLU A 63 8.69 2.35 6.59
CA GLU A 63 9.87 2.32 5.71
C GLU A 63 9.65 1.47 4.46
N ASP A 64 8.98 0.33 4.60
CA ASP A 64 8.66 -0.60 3.50
C ASP A 64 7.32 -0.28 2.81
N MET A 65 6.67 0.84 3.16
CA MET A 65 5.38 1.23 2.59
C MET A 65 5.56 2.22 1.45
N GLU A 66 4.64 2.19 0.48
CA GLU A 66 4.52 3.30 -0.47
C GLU A 66 3.94 4.52 0.26
N VAL A 67 4.63 5.66 0.18
CA VAL A 67 4.15 6.92 0.72
C VAL A 67 3.93 7.92 -0.40
N ARG A 68 2.70 8.44 -0.51
CA ARG A 68 2.27 9.27 -1.64
C ARG A 68 1.55 10.52 -1.17
N TRP A 69 1.96 11.67 -1.69
CA TRP A 69 1.24 12.92 -1.56
C TRP A 69 0.62 13.25 -2.90
N PHE A 70 -0.67 13.49 -2.91
CA PHE A 70 -1.41 13.83 -4.11
C PHE A 70 -2.45 14.90 -3.78
N ARG A 71 -2.94 15.61 -4.79
CA ARG A 71 -3.98 16.63 -4.60
C ARG A 71 -5.35 15.96 -4.62
N SER A 72 -6.20 16.31 -5.58
CA SER A 72 -7.53 15.73 -5.74
C SER A 72 -7.51 14.40 -6.51
N GLN A 73 -6.46 14.17 -7.30
CA GLN A 73 -6.31 12.98 -8.15
C GLN A 73 -5.15 12.14 -7.66
N PHE A 74 -5.25 10.82 -7.72
CA PHE A 74 -4.21 9.90 -7.23
C PHE A 74 -2.91 10.00 -8.06
N SER A 75 -3.04 10.25 -9.36
CA SER A 75 -1.94 10.41 -10.30
C SER A 75 -2.28 11.52 -11.31
N PRO A 76 -1.30 12.33 -11.76
CA PRO A 76 0.08 12.41 -11.25
C PRO A 76 0.13 12.90 -9.79
N ALA A 77 1.14 12.49 -9.04
CA ALA A 77 1.27 12.78 -7.61
C ALA A 77 2.26 13.92 -7.34
N VAL A 78 2.13 14.60 -6.20
CA VAL A 78 3.09 15.64 -5.77
C VAL A 78 4.42 15.00 -5.37
N PHE A 79 4.37 13.84 -4.71
CA PHE A 79 5.56 13.09 -4.29
C PHE A 79 5.20 11.62 -4.12
N VAL A 80 6.12 10.73 -4.48
CA VAL A 80 5.99 9.28 -4.32
C VAL A 80 7.30 8.69 -3.81
N TYR A 81 7.25 8.00 -2.67
CA TYR A 81 8.34 7.17 -2.17
C TYR A 81 7.90 5.70 -2.19
N LYS A 82 8.67 4.85 -2.88
CA LYS A 82 8.36 3.44 -3.06
C LYS A 82 9.60 2.60 -3.29
N ASP A 83 9.68 1.45 -2.62
CA ASP A 83 10.80 0.51 -2.69
C ASP A 83 12.14 1.20 -2.33
N GLY A 84 12.14 1.98 -1.24
CA GLY A 84 13.34 2.63 -0.73
C GLY A 84 13.82 3.85 -1.52
N ARG A 85 13.04 4.35 -2.49
CA ARG A 85 13.44 5.49 -3.32
C ARG A 85 12.26 6.36 -3.78
N GLU A 86 12.57 7.61 -4.09
CA GLU A 86 11.63 8.54 -4.73
C GLU A 86 11.36 8.15 -6.19
N ARG A 87 10.10 8.29 -6.63
CA ARG A 87 9.62 7.98 -8.00
C ARG A 87 9.28 9.25 -8.75
N THR A 88 10.30 9.86 -9.34
CA THR A 88 10.16 11.10 -10.12
C THR A 88 9.33 10.90 -11.39
N GLU A 89 9.23 9.67 -11.90
CA GLU A 89 8.43 9.32 -13.07
C GLU A 89 6.91 9.48 -12.86
N GLU A 90 6.46 9.53 -11.61
CA GLU A 90 5.04 9.70 -11.23
C GLU A 90 4.72 11.11 -10.72
N GLN A 91 5.74 11.98 -10.64
CA GLN A 91 5.63 13.31 -10.07
C GLN A 91 4.98 14.29 -11.06
N MET A 92 4.13 15.16 -10.53
CA MET A 92 3.55 16.28 -11.26
C MET A 92 4.65 17.25 -11.70
N GLU A 93 4.69 17.64 -12.97
CA GLU A 93 5.68 18.57 -13.52
C GLU A 93 5.78 19.94 -12.80
N GLN A 94 4.74 20.30 -12.03
CA GLN A 94 4.65 21.56 -11.30
C GLN A 94 5.49 21.60 -10.02
N TYR A 95 5.96 20.43 -9.55
CA TYR A 95 6.68 20.22 -8.30
C TYR A 95 7.98 19.48 -8.57
#